data_AF-A0A3M1I6P9-F1
#
_entry.id   AF-A0A3M1I6P9-F1
#
_cell.length_a   1.000
_cell.length_b   1.000
_cell.length_c   1.000
_cell.angle_alpha   90.00
_cell.angle_beta   90.00
_cell.angle_gamma   90.00
#
_symmetry.space_group_name_H-M   'P 1'
#
loop_
_entity.id
_entity.type
_entity.pdbx_description
1 polymer ?
#
loop_
_entity_poly.entity_id
_entity_poly.type
_entity_poly.pdbx_seq_one_letter_code
_entity_poly.pdbx_strand_id
1 'polypeptide(L)'
;PERIENIKISIMPKAFLKVLTFEEIDLATLAEYFKDISELFFMDEGTKFLYSLLVYIYGTTELQPEDVGKVVKQIAKGKEDIAMTTAERLVQQGLEQGLQQGLEQGLEQGLQQGEYKKAIETARRMKDLGAEIDFILKATGLTEKDLKENGIL
;
A
#
# COMPACT_ATOMS: atom_id res chain seq x y z
N PRO A 1 1.16 3.15 -33.02
CA PRO A 1 0.21 3.29 -31.90
C PRO A 1 -0.26 1.92 -31.38
N GLU A 2 -1.11 1.18 -32.13
CA GLU A 2 -1.63 -0.15 -31.72
C GLU A 2 -0.55 -1.21 -31.47
N ARG A 3 0.53 -1.21 -32.26
CA ARG A 3 1.61 -2.21 -32.13
C ARG A 3 2.40 -2.05 -30.82
N ILE A 4 2.55 -0.82 -30.30
CA ILE A 4 3.22 -0.53 -29.03
C ILE A 4 2.29 -0.86 -27.86
N GLU A 5 0.99 -0.60 -28.02
CA GLU A 5 -0.06 -0.90 -27.05
C GLU A 5 -0.25 -2.42 -26.83
N ASN A 6 -0.23 -3.20 -27.91
CA ASN A 6 -0.27 -4.67 -27.84
C ASN A 6 1.01 -5.29 -27.25
N ILE A 7 2.17 -4.66 -27.43
CA ILE A 7 3.44 -5.06 -26.80
C ILE A 7 3.38 -4.76 -25.28
N LYS A 8 2.85 -3.59 -24.88
CA LYS A 8 2.68 -3.19 -23.48
C LYS A 8 1.77 -4.15 -22.68
N ILE A 9 0.63 -4.55 -23.25
CA ILE A 9 -0.34 -5.44 -22.58
C ILE A 9 0.19 -6.87 -22.45
N SER A 10 1.05 -7.35 -23.37
CA SER A 10 1.62 -8.70 -23.26
C SER A 10 2.86 -8.77 -22.36
N ILE A 11 3.67 -7.73 -22.23
CA ILE A 11 4.98 -7.81 -21.56
C ILE A 11 4.85 -7.59 -20.05
N MET A 12 4.11 -6.58 -19.58
CA MET A 12 4.00 -6.28 -18.15
C MET A 12 3.44 -7.45 -17.32
N PRO A 13 2.34 -8.14 -17.74
CA PRO A 13 1.85 -9.31 -17.01
C PRO A 13 2.82 -10.49 -17.03
N LYS A 14 3.51 -10.74 -18.16
CA LYS A 14 4.53 -11.81 -18.27
C LYS A 14 5.75 -11.52 -17.40
N ALA A 15 6.18 -10.27 -17.37
CA ALA A 15 7.26 -9.81 -16.51
C ALA A 15 6.86 -10.00 -15.05
N PHE A 16 5.65 -9.61 -14.64
CA PHE A 16 5.17 -9.81 -13.28
C PHE A 16 5.06 -11.29 -12.89
N LEU A 17 4.48 -12.12 -13.78
CA LEU A 17 4.39 -13.58 -13.58
C LEU A 17 5.77 -14.22 -13.41
N LYS A 18 6.78 -13.79 -14.19
CA LYS A 18 8.16 -14.28 -14.05
C LYS A 18 8.73 -14.02 -12.64
N VAL A 19 8.39 -12.88 -12.03
CA VAL A 19 8.79 -12.54 -10.66
C VAL A 19 8.10 -13.42 -9.63
N LEU A 20 6.81 -13.69 -9.82
CA LEU A 20 6.04 -14.60 -8.95
C LEU A 20 6.50 -16.06 -9.05
N THR A 21 7.20 -16.44 -10.13
CA THR A 21 7.69 -17.81 -10.33
C THR A 21 9.10 -18.06 -9.80
N PHE A 22 9.81 -17.03 -9.31
CA PHE A 22 11.12 -17.24 -8.72
C PHE A 22 10.99 -17.97 -7.37
N GLU A 23 11.74 -19.05 -7.19
CA GLU A 23 11.83 -19.76 -5.90
C GLU A 23 12.53 -18.90 -4.84
N GLU A 24 13.52 -18.11 -5.26
CA GLU A 24 14.24 -17.14 -4.43
C GLU A 24 14.59 -15.91 -5.29
N ILE A 25 14.38 -14.71 -4.74
CA ILE A 25 14.73 -13.44 -5.39
C ILE A 25 15.98 -12.90 -4.71
N ASP A 26 17.14 -13.28 -5.25
CA ASP A 26 18.44 -12.75 -4.85
C ASP A 26 18.90 -11.59 -5.77
N LEU A 27 20.03 -10.97 -5.44
CA LEU A 27 20.55 -9.82 -6.17
C LEU A 27 20.91 -10.17 -7.63
N ALA A 28 21.41 -11.38 -7.87
CA ALA A 28 21.86 -11.80 -9.20
C ALA A 28 20.67 -12.02 -10.14
N THR A 29 19.67 -12.75 -9.65
CA THR A 29 18.38 -12.97 -10.32
C THR A 29 17.68 -11.66 -10.60
N LEU A 30 17.68 -10.74 -9.62
CA LEU A 30 17.11 -9.42 -9.80
C LEU A 30 17.83 -8.60 -10.87
N ALA A 31 19.16 -8.65 -10.92
CA ALA A 31 19.95 -7.94 -11.91
C ALA A 31 19.71 -8.44 -13.34
N GLU A 32 19.67 -9.76 -13.54
CA GLU A 32 19.32 -10.35 -14.84
C GLU A 32 17.91 -9.97 -15.26
N TYR A 33 16.96 -10.07 -14.34
CA TYR A 33 15.58 -9.73 -14.62
C TYR A 33 15.41 -8.24 -14.96
N PHE A 34 15.98 -7.32 -14.18
CA PHE A 34 15.90 -5.88 -14.46
C PHE A 34 16.57 -5.51 -15.78
N LYS A 35 17.62 -6.23 -16.19
CA LYS A 35 18.24 -6.04 -17.49
C LYS A 35 17.27 -6.38 -18.62
N ASP A 36 16.57 -7.51 -18.53
CA ASP A 36 15.56 -7.95 -19.51
C ASP A 36 14.43 -6.93 -19.69
N ILE A 37 14.02 -6.26 -18.61
CA ILE A 37 12.89 -5.32 -18.61
C ILE A 37 13.30 -3.85 -18.61
N SER A 38 14.60 -3.56 -18.73
CA SER A 38 15.15 -2.21 -18.56
C SER A 38 14.55 -1.18 -19.50
N GLU A 39 14.11 -1.58 -20.69
CA GLU A 39 13.44 -0.70 -21.65
C GLU A 39 12.08 -0.19 -21.12
N LEU A 40 11.39 -0.99 -20.29
CA LEU A 40 10.11 -0.60 -19.70
C LEU A 40 10.27 0.53 -18.69
N PHE A 41 11.40 0.61 -17.98
CA PHE A 41 11.62 1.60 -16.91
C PHE A 41 11.54 3.06 -17.38
N PHE A 42 11.72 3.26 -18.68
CA PHE A 42 11.77 4.57 -19.32
C PHE A 42 10.46 4.94 -20.04
N MET A 43 9.40 4.14 -19.85
CA MET A 43 8.07 4.40 -20.40
C MET A 43 7.13 4.94 -19.31
N ASP A 44 6.16 5.78 -19.69
CA ASP A 44 5.20 6.38 -18.75
C ASP A 44 4.42 5.36 -17.91
N GLU A 45 3.95 4.27 -18.49
CA GLU A 45 3.26 3.22 -17.72
C GLU A 45 4.25 2.29 -16.99
N GLY A 46 5.50 2.22 -17.47
CA GLY A 46 6.52 1.35 -16.91
C GLY A 46 7.02 1.78 -15.55
N THR A 47 6.90 3.07 -15.19
CA THR A 47 7.19 3.52 -13.82
C THR A 47 6.22 2.93 -12.81
N LYS A 48 4.92 2.84 -13.14
CA LYS A 48 3.92 2.24 -12.23
C LYS A 48 4.19 0.75 -12.04
N PHE A 49 4.55 0.06 -13.14
CA PHE A 49 4.96 -1.32 -13.08
C PHE A 49 6.21 -1.52 -12.21
N LEU A 50 7.25 -0.70 -12.42
CA LEU A 50 8.48 -0.72 -11.64
C LEU A 50 8.21 -0.44 -10.15
N TYR A 51 7.33 0.50 -9.83
CA TYR A 51 6.90 0.75 -8.46
C TYR A 51 6.28 -0.52 -7.83
N SER A 52 5.28 -1.12 -8.48
CA SER A 52 4.62 -2.33 -7.96
C SER A 52 5.58 -3.50 -7.77
N LEU A 53 6.54 -3.63 -8.69
CA LEU A 53 7.60 -4.61 -8.62
C LEU A 53 8.54 -4.37 -7.43
N LEU A 54 8.97 -3.13 -7.20
CA LEU A 54 9.81 -2.77 -6.05
C LEU A 54 9.08 -3.00 -4.73
N VAL A 55 7.79 -2.64 -4.64
CA VAL A 55 6.95 -2.92 -3.47
C VAL A 55 6.87 -4.42 -3.20
N TYR A 56 6.67 -5.23 -4.24
CA TYR A 56 6.67 -6.69 -4.09
C TYR A 56 8.02 -7.20 -3.59
N ILE A 57 9.13 -6.81 -4.23
CA ILE A 57 10.48 -7.24 -3.86
C ILE A 57 10.76 -6.90 -2.39
N TYR A 58 10.52 -5.67 -1.95
CA TYR A 58 10.76 -5.28 -0.55
C TYR A 58 9.79 -5.94 0.43
N GLY A 59 8.58 -6.30 -0.02
CA GLY A 59 7.60 -7.00 0.80
C GLY A 59 7.88 -8.50 0.96
N THR A 60 8.62 -9.12 0.04
CA THR A 60 8.85 -10.58 0.02
C THR A 60 10.33 -10.98 0.15
N THR A 61 11.24 -10.02 0.26
CA THR A 61 12.69 -10.28 0.38
C THR A 61 13.32 -9.42 1.47
N GLU A 62 14.51 -9.79 1.93
CA GLU A 62 15.32 -8.98 2.86
C GLU A 62 16.25 -7.98 2.13
N LEU A 63 16.09 -7.82 0.81
CA LEU A 63 16.95 -6.95 0.00
C LEU A 63 16.85 -5.49 0.47
N GLN A 64 18.00 -4.87 0.65
CA GLN A 64 18.06 -3.47 1.08
C GLN A 64 17.94 -2.52 -0.11
N PRO A 65 17.39 -1.30 0.08
CA PRO A 65 17.29 -0.29 -0.96
C PRO A 65 18.62 0.01 -1.66
N GLU A 66 19.72 -0.02 -0.92
CA GLU A 66 21.07 0.22 -1.44
C GLU A 66 21.48 -0.84 -2.47
N ASP A 67 21.08 -2.10 -2.26
CA ASP A 67 21.46 -3.20 -3.14
C ASP A 67 20.69 -3.17 -4.45
N VAL A 68 19.37 -2.95 -4.38
CA VAL A 68 18.55 -2.71 -5.57
C VAL A 68 19.01 -1.45 -6.30
N GLY A 69 19.40 -0.40 -5.55
CA GLY A 69 19.95 0.83 -6.12
C GLY A 69 21.24 0.62 -6.91
N LYS A 70 22.11 -0.31 -6.51
CA LYS A 70 23.32 -0.68 -7.29
C LYS A 70 22.94 -1.32 -8.62
N VAL A 71 21.97 -2.25 -8.61
CA VAL A 71 21.48 -2.92 -9.83
C VAL A 71 20.87 -1.91 -10.79
N VAL A 72 20.01 -1.03 -10.31
CA VAL A 72 19.37 0.01 -11.12
C VAL A 72 20.42 0.96 -11.72
N LYS A 73 21.42 1.39 -10.94
CA LYS A 73 22.52 2.24 -11.43
C LYS A 73 23.33 1.59 -12.55
N GLN A 74 23.60 0.29 -12.45
CA GLN A 74 24.33 -0.44 -13.51
C GLN A 74 23.55 -0.46 -14.82
N ILE A 75 22.22 -0.60 -14.75
CA ILE A 75 21.33 -0.65 -15.90
C ILE A 75 21.09 0.74 -16.50
N ALA A 76 21.06 1.78 -15.66
CA ALA A 76 20.86 3.17 -16.06
C ALA A 76 22.08 3.82 -16.74
N LYS A 77 23.23 3.14 -16.80
CA LYS A 77 24.45 3.68 -17.40
C LYS A 77 24.22 4.06 -18.87
N GLY A 78 24.48 5.32 -19.21
CA GLY A 78 24.21 5.90 -20.53
C GLY A 78 22.77 6.38 -20.75
N LYS A 79 21.93 6.37 -19.70
CA LYS A 79 20.55 6.87 -19.68
C LYS A 79 20.29 7.73 -18.43
N GLU A 80 21.30 8.47 -17.99
CA GLU A 80 21.33 9.17 -16.69
C GLU A 80 20.16 10.15 -16.52
N ASP A 81 19.87 10.97 -17.53
CA ASP A 81 18.78 11.95 -17.47
C ASP A 81 17.41 11.26 -17.31
N ILE A 82 17.17 10.20 -18.07
CA ILE A 82 15.91 9.47 -18.03
C ILE A 82 15.78 8.73 -16.68
N ALA A 83 16.88 8.14 -16.19
CA ALA A 83 16.90 7.49 -14.89
C ALA A 83 16.58 8.44 -13.72
N MET A 84 17.06 9.69 -13.79
CA MET A 84 16.73 10.73 -12.81
C MET A 84 15.22 11.03 -12.82
N THR A 85 14.62 11.24 -13.99
CA THR A 85 13.18 11.49 -14.11
C THR A 85 12.33 10.29 -13.65
N THR A 86 12.77 9.05 -13.93
CA THR A 86 12.10 7.84 -13.44
C THR A 86 12.17 7.76 -11.92
N ALA A 87 13.32 8.08 -11.32
CA ALA A 87 13.48 8.09 -9.86
C ALA A 87 12.57 9.12 -9.19
N GLU A 88 12.51 10.35 -9.72
CA GLU A 88 11.60 11.40 -9.23
C GLU A 88 10.15 10.95 -9.26
N ARG A 89 9.72 10.31 -10.36
CA ARG A 89 8.35 9.78 -10.48
C ARG A 89 8.06 8.64 -9.51
N LEU A 90 9.01 7.73 -9.29
CA LEU A 90 8.86 6.65 -8.30
C LEU A 90 8.70 7.21 -6.88
N VAL A 91 9.49 8.24 -6.53
CA VAL A 91 9.37 8.94 -5.24
C VAL A 91 8.00 9.61 -5.11
N GLN A 92 7.54 10.31 -6.14
CA GLN A 92 6.22 10.93 -6.15
C GLN A 92 5.10 9.89 -5.98
N GLN A 93 5.15 8.79 -6.73
CA GLN A 93 4.15 7.71 -6.63
C GLN A 93 4.14 7.06 -5.24
N GLY A 94 5.32 6.80 -4.67
CA GLY A 94 5.44 6.25 -3.33
C GLY A 94 4.87 7.19 -2.26
N LEU A 95 5.14 8.48 -2.38
CA LEU A 95 4.60 9.49 -1.47
C LEU A 95 3.07 9.61 -1.59
N GLU A 96 2.56 9.67 -2.82
CA GLU A 96 1.12 9.78 -3.09
C GLU A 96 0.36 8.57 -2.51
N GLN A 97 0.83 7.35 -2.79
CA GLN A 97 0.18 6.15 -2.27
C GLN A 97 0.29 6.01 -0.75
N GLY A 98 1.46 6.31 -0.18
CA GLY A 98 1.66 6.29 1.27
C GLY A 98 0.75 7.29 1.98
N LEU A 99 0.61 8.51 1.44
CA LEU A 99 -0.30 9.52 1.97
C LEU A 99 -1.76 9.09 1.84
N GLN A 100 -2.16 8.55 0.69
CA GLN A 100 -3.52 8.09 0.46
C GLN A 100 -3.91 6.98 1.43
N GLN A 101 -3.07 5.94 1.57
CA GLN A 101 -3.31 4.84 2.50
C GLN A 101 -3.35 5.32 3.95
N GLY A 102 -2.42 6.19 4.34
CA GLY A 102 -2.39 6.76 5.68
C GLY A 102 -3.63 7.60 6.01
N LEU A 103 -4.10 8.40 5.04
CA LEU A 103 -5.31 9.20 5.21
C LEU A 103 -6.57 8.34 5.31
N GLU A 104 -6.69 7.32 4.46
CA GLU A 104 -7.83 6.40 4.44
C GLU A 104 -7.94 5.63 5.77
N GLN A 105 -6.84 5.02 6.21
CA GLN A 105 -6.79 4.31 7.49
C GLN A 105 -7.06 5.24 8.68
N GLY A 106 -6.46 6.44 8.66
CA GLY A 106 -6.65 7.44 9.72
C GLY A 106 -8.10 7.94 9.81
N LEU A 107 -8.75 8.17 8.66
CA LEU A 107 -10.14 8.59 8.60
C LEU A 107 -11.09 7.49 9.09
N GLU A 108 -10.88 6.25 8.66
CA GLU A 108 -11.70 5.11 9.08
C GLU A 108 -11.61 4.88 10.60
N GLN A 109 -10.38 4.85 11.15
CA GLN A 109 -10.18 4.72 12.60
C GLN A 109 -10.78 5.90 13.36
N GLY A 110 -10.62 7.12 12.85
CA GLY A 110 -11.18 8.32 13.45
C GLY A 110 -12.71 8.29 13.50
N LEU A 111 -13.35 7.85 12.42
CA LEU A 111 -14.80 7.72 12.33
C LEU A 111 -15.32 6.67 13.31
N GLN A 112 -14.73 5.47 13.32
CA GLN A 112 -15.13 4.39 14.24
C GLN A 112 -14.97 4.81 15.70
N GLN A 113 -13.86 5.46 16.06
CA GLN A 113 -13.65 5.98 17.41
C GLN A 113 -14.67 7.07 17.78
N GLY A 114 -15.03 7.93 16.82
CA GLY A 114 -16.04 8.97 17.01
C GLY A 114 -17.44 8.39 17.25
N GLU A 115 -17.84 7.41 16.43
CA GLU A 115 -19.11 6.71 16.58
C GLU A 115 -19.19 5.97 17.92
N TYR A 116 -18.13 5.25 18.30
CA TYR A 116 -18.05 4.55 19.58
C TYR A 116 -18.15 5.52 20.77
N LYS A 117 -17.40 6.63 20.76
CA LYS A 117 -17.49 7.66 21.82
C LYS A 117 -18.90 8.23 21.94
N LYS A 118 -19.55 8.52 20.80
CA LYS A 118 -20.93 9.03 20.79
C LYS A 118 -21.93 8.00 21.33
N ALA A 119 -21.73 6.72 21.03
CA ALA A 119 -22.54 5.64 21.59
C ALA A 119 -22.40 5.56 23.12
N ILE A 120 -21.17 5.66 23.64
CA ILE A 120 -20.88 5.69 25.09
C ILE A 120 -21.53 6.90 25.78
N GLU A 121 -21.42 8.10 25.20
CA GLU A 121 -22.07 9.30 25.73
C GLU A 121 -23.59 9.16 25.78
N THR A 122 -24.17 8.57 24.72
CA THR A 122 -25.60 8.32 24.63
C THR A 122 -26.05 7.32 25.69
N ALA A 123 -25.32 6.21 25.85
CA ALA A 123 -25.58 5.21 26.89
C ALA A 123 -25.54 5.81 28.30
N ARG A 124 -24.56 6.68 28.58
CA ARG A 124 -24.46 7.36 29.87
C ARG A 124 -25.69 8.24 30.13
N ARG A 125 -26.08 9.07 29.16
CA ARG A 125 -27.30 9.90 29.29
C ARG A 125 -28.57 9.06 29.47
N MET A 126 -28.71 7.96 28.73
CA MET A 126 -29.84 7.05 28.89
C MET A 126 -29.87 6.43 30.30
N LYS A 127 -28.71 6.02 30.82
CA LYS A 127 -28.59 5.50 32.19
C LYS A 127 -28.97 6.54 33.24
N ASP A 128 -28.51 7.78 33.09
CA ASP A 128 -28.83 8.89 33.98
C ASP A 128 -30.33 9.23 33.97
N LEU A 129 -31.00 9.00 32.83
CA LEU A 129 -32.46 9.13 32.68
C LEU A 129 -33.25 7.92 33.18
N GLY A 130 -32.59 6.90 33.73
CA GLY A 130 -33.23 5.71 34.28
C GLY A 130 -33.62 4.66 33.25
N ALA A 131 -33.06 4.68 32.04
CA ALA A 131 -33.31 3.64 31.05
C ALA A 131 -32.75 2.28 31.50
N GLU A 132 -33.45 1.21 31.16
CA GLU A 132 -33.01 -0.16 31.46
C GLU A 132 -31.79 -0.56 30.62
N ILE A 133 -30.93 -1.42 31.19
CA ILE A 133 -29.68 -1.85 30.55
C ILE A 133 -29.93 -2.53 29.20
N ASP A 134 -30.91 -3.42 29.12
CA ASP A 134 -31.30 -4.09 27.88
C ASP A 134 -31.72 -3.11 26.77
N PHE A 135 -32.37 -2.00 27.14
CA PHE A 135 -32.73 -0.96 26.18
C PHE A 135 -31.49 -0.19 25.71
N ILE A 136 -30.58 0.15 26.62
CA ILE A 136 -29.33 0.86 26.30
C ILE A 136 -28.47 0.04 25.32
N LEU A 137 -28.29 -1.26 25.58
CA LEU A 137 -27.52 -2.16 24.71
C LEU A 137 -28.12 -2.20 23.30
N LYS A 138 -29.44 -2.36 23.19
CA LYS A 138 -30.15 -2.38 21.89
C LYS A 138 -30.11 -1.04 21.16
N ALA A 139 -30.25 0.07 21.87
CA ALA A 139 -30.34 1.40 21.27
C ALA A 139 -28.98 1.96 20.82
N THR A 140 -27.90 1.58 21.50
CA THR A 140 -26.54 2.09 21.24
C THR A 140 -25.66 1.11 20.45
N GLY A 141 -26.05 -0.16 20.38
CA GLY A 141 -25.23 -1.22 19.78
C GLY A 141 -24.01 -1.62 20.60
N LEU A 142 -23.88 -1.08 21.82
CA LEU A 142 -22.80 -1.42 22.75
C LEU A 142 -23.04 -2.79 23.39
N THR A 143 -21.95 -3.40 23.86
CA THR A 143 -21.97 -4.63 24.65
C THR A 143 -21.97 -4.32 26.15
N GLU A 144 -22.33 -5.30 26.98
CA GLU A 144 -22.18 -5.17 28.44
C GLU A 144 -20.73 -4.86 28.86
N LYS A 145 -19.76 -5.42 28.12
CA LYS A 145 -18.34 -5.19 28.38
C LYS A 145 -18.01 -3.71 28.18
N ASP A 146 -18.49 -3.11 27.09
CA ASP A 146 -18.31 -1.68 26.81
C ASP A 146 -18.87 -0.84 27.96
N LEU A 147 -20.06 -1.17 28.47
CA LEU A 147 -20.67 -0.44 29.59
C LEU A 147 -19.85 -0.56 30.89
N LYS A 148 -19.33 -1.75 31.20
CA LYS A 148 -18.48 -2.00 32.39
C LYS A 148 -17.15 -1.25 32.30
N GLU A 149 -16.47 -1.35 31.16
CA GLU A 149 -15.18 -0.69 30.92
C GLU A 149 -15.29 0.84 30.98
N ASN A 150 -16.48 1.38 30.68
CA ASN A 150 -16.76 2.81 30.73
C ASN A 150 -17.51 3.23 32.01
N GLY A 151 -17.68 2.35 33.00
CA GLY A 151 -18.30 2.67 34.30
C GLY A 151 -19.75 3.16 34.20
N ILE A 152 -20.51 2.64 33.24
CA ILE A 152 -21.97 2.88 33.09
C ILE A 152 -22.76 1.79 33.84
N LEU A 153 -22.15 0.60 33.97
CA LEU A 153 -22.64 -0.55 34.72
C LEU A 153 -21.58 -0.99 35.73
#